data_AF-A0AAW0DB39-F1
#
_entry.id   AF-A0AAW0DB39-F1
#
_cell.length_a   1.000
_cell.length_b   1.000
_cell.length_c   1.000
_cell.angle_alpha   90.00
_cell.angle_beta   90.00
_cell.angle_gamma   90.00
#
_symmetry.space_group_name_H-M   'P 1'
#
loop_
_entity.id
_entity.type
_entity.pdbx_description
1 polymer ?
#
loop_
_entity_poly.entity_id
_entity_poly.type
_entity_poly.pdbx_seq_one_letter_code
_entity_poly.pdbx_strand_id
1 'polypeptide(L)'
;MARSTNPEYADALIREPSPASSVGTVYGPDQTTWSDDELNQAAFERKWEDRLDLKRATREEELAEADPLFPRPPTKVEENLLFERIMRNLRAKVVELEEGELFEQTMLRGSQAGLEEQTIPTDVDALMASMMGGSAPRVGSNANATVTDGPWNQSRNLYEGGATQKRTKGKSKSRK
;
A
#
# COMPACT_ATOMS: atom_id res chain seq x y z
N MET A 1 18.92 36.48 -46.15
CA MET A 1 17.49 36.29 -45.84
C MET A 1 16.96 35.35 -46.91
N ALA A 2 16.41 34.16 -46.63
CA ALA A 2 15.19 33.91 -45.86
C ALA A 2 15.26 32.58 -45.09
N ARG A 3 14.48 32.50 -44.02
CA ARG A 3 14.42 31.39 -43.05
C ARG A 3 13.61 30.22 -43.63
N SER A 4 14.15 29.02 -43.42
CA SER A 4 13.43 27.74 -43.54
C SER A 4 12.22 27.73 -42.61
N THR A 5 11.04 27.42 -43.14
CA THR A 5 9.81 27.14 -42.37
C THR A 5 9.13 25.93 -42.99
N ASN A 6 9.79 24.77 -42.92
CA ASN A 6 9.05 23.51 -43.01
C ASN A 6 8.48 23.26 -41.61
N PRO A 7 7.14 23.23 -41.44
CA PRO A 7 6.58 22.72 -40.20
C PRO A 7 7.02 21.26 -40.03
N GLU A 8 7.66 20.96 -38.90
CA GLU A 8 7.82 19.60 -38.39
C GLU A 8 6.42 19.01 -38.19
N TYR A 9 5.85 18.46 -39.26
CA TYR A 9 4.72 17.56 -39.16
C TYR A 9 5.23 16.31 -38.42
N ALA A 10 4.47 15.93 -37.40
CA ALA A 10 4.74 14.88 -36.43
C ALA A 10 5.47 13.66 -37.00
N ASP A 11 6.31 13.05 -36.14
CA ASP A 11 6.93 11.75 -36.39
C ASP A 11 5.92 10.81 -37.04
N ALA A 12 6.30 10.20 -38.16
CA ALA A 12 5.39 9.40 -38.95
C ALA A 12 4.90 8.26 -38.06
N LEU A 13 3.68 8.39 -37.53
CA LEU A 13 3.00 7.32 -36.83
C LEU A 13 2.96 6.14 -37.79
N ILE A 14 3.88 5.20 -37.58
CA ILE A 14 3.85 3.88 -38.19
C ILE A 14 2.61 3.22 -37.61
N ARG A 15 1.47 3.49 -38.25
CA ARG A 15 0.24 2.75 -37.98
C ARG A 15 0.51 1.35 -38.47
N GLU A 16 0.29 0.38 -37.61
CA GLU A 16 0.25 -1.00 -38.07
C GLU A 16 -0.75 -1.07 -39.23
N PRO A 17 -0.41 -1.75 -40.34
CA PRO A 17 -1.34 -1.90 -41.44
C PRO A 17 -2.65 -2.45 -40.89
N SER A 18 -3.78 -1.84 -41.25
CA SER A 18 -5.10 -2.39 -40.90
C SER A 18 -5.08 -3.88 -41.24
N PRO A 19 -5.55 -4.76 -40.33
CA PRO A 19 -5.51 -6.20 -40.57
C PRO A 19 -6.08 -6.47 -41.96
N ALA A 20 -5.30 -7.19 -42.78
CA ALA A 20 -5.65 -7.46 -44.16
C ALA A 20 -7.09 -7.94 -44.22
N SER A 21 -7.93 -7.20 -44.93
CA SER A 21 -9.37 -7.37 -45.02
C SER A 21 -9.76 -8.84 -45.26
N SER A 22 -9.99 -9.61 -44.20
CA SER A 22 -10.77 -10.86 -44.09
C SER A 22 -10.75 -11.85 -45.29
N VAL A 23 -9.71 -11.90 -46.12
CA VAL A 23 -9.58 -12.88 -47.22
C VAL A 23 -9.05 -14.17 -46.63
N GLY A 24 -9.91 -14.90 -45.91
CA GLY A 24 -9.52 -16.16 -45.28
C GLY A 24 -10.36 -16.57 -44.07
N THR A 25 -11.35 -15.78 -43.65
CA THR A 25 -12.31 -16.25 -42.66
C THR A 25 -13.21 -17.29 -43.32
N VAL A 26 -12.88 -18.57 -43.12
CA VAL A 26 -13.78 -19.67 -43.42
C VAL A 26 -14.91 -19.58 -42.41
N TYR A 27 -16.01 -18.94 -42.80
CA TYR A 27 -17.23 -18.97 -42.00
C TYR A 27 -17.63 -20.42 -41.79
N GLY A 28 -17.95 -20.77 -40.54
CA GLY A 28 -18.51 -22.08 -40.23
C GLY A 28 -19.84 -22.29 -40.95
N PRO A 29 -20.36 -23.52 -40.96
CA PRO A 29 -21.71 -23.77 -41.43
C PRO A 29 -22.69 -22.82 -40.73
N ASP A 30 -23.69 -22.38 -41.49
CA ASP A 30 -24.74 -21.50 -40.97
C ASP A 30 -25.37 -22.13 -39.72
N GLN A 31 -25.50 -21.33 -38.67
CA GLN A 31 -26.10 -21.74 -37.41
C GLN A 31 -27.51 -21.19 -37.23
N THR A 32 -28.08 -20.54 -38.26
CA THR A 32 -29.52 -20.25 -38.28
C THR A 32 -30.30 -21.57 -38.29
N THR A 33 -31.28 -21.67 -37.40
CA THR A 33 -32.17 -22.83 -37.34
C THR A 33 -33.44 -22.51 -38.11
N TRP A 34 -34.13 -23.50 -38.68
CA TRP A 34 -35.43 -23.27 -39.35
C TRP A 34 -36.47 -22.61 -38.43
N SER A 35 -36.34 -22.80 -37.11
CA SER A 35 -37.18 -22.11 -36.13
C SER A 35 -36.94 -20.61 -36.04
N ASP A 36 -35.80 -20.11 -36.51
CA ASP A 36 -35.49 -18.68 -36.54
C ASP A 36 -36.20 -17.95 -37.67
N ASP A 37 -36.44 -18.61 -38.81
CA ASP A 37 -37.13 -18.04 -39.97
C ASP A 37 -38.63 -17.84 -39.72
N GLU A 38 -39.21 -18.59 -38.79
CA GLU A 38 -40.62 -18.50 -38.40
C GLU A 38 -40.89 -17.40 -37.36
N LEU A 39 -39.84 -16.81 -36.76
CA LEU A 39 -39.97 -15.78 -35.74
C LEU A 39 -40.18 -14.39 -36.35
N ASN A 40 -41.05 -13.59 -35.71
CA ASN A 40 -41.07 -12.15 -35.97
C ASN A 40 -39.76 -11.52 -35.51
N GLN A 41 -39.32 -10.44 -36.18
CA GLN A 41 -38.09 -9.71 -35.91
C GLN A 41 -37.86 -9.44 -34.42
N ALA A 42 -38.87 -8.92 -33.71
CA ALA A 42 -38.75 -8.63 -32.28
C ALA A 42 -38.54 -9.89 -31.40
N ALA A 43 -39.11 -11.03 -31.80
CA ALA A 43 -38.94 -12.28 -31.08
C ALA A 43 -37.56 -12.90 -31.36
N PHE A 44 -37.08 -12.77 -32.59
CA PHE A 44 -35.73 -13.16 -32.96
C PHE A 44 -34.68 -12.33 -32.19
N GLU A 45 -34.82 -11.00 -32.18
CA GLU A 45 -33.92 -10.11 -31.43
C GLU A 45 -33.89 -10.46 -29.95
N ARG A 46 -35.05 -10.63 -29.32
CA ARG A 46 -35.12 -11.02 -27.90
C ARG A 46 -34.44 -12.36 -27.62
N LYS A 47 -34.63 -13.37 -28.48
CA LYS A 47 -33.96 -14.67 -28.36
C LYS A 47 -32.43 -14.52 -28.37
N TRP A 48 -31.91 -13.64 -29.22
CA TRP A 48 -30.47 -13.39 -29.31
C TRP A 48 -29.95 -12.52 -28.18
N GLU A 49 -30.69 -11.50 -27.75
CA GLU A 49 -30.37 -10.72 -26.54
C GLU A 49 -30.26 -11.62 -25.31
N ASP A 50 -31.21 -12.54 -25.15
CA ASP A 50 -31.22 -13.52 -24.06
C ASP A 50 -30.07 -14.54 -24.23
N ARG A 51 -29.77 -15.00 -25.45
CA ARG A 51 -28.64 -15.92 -25.70
C ARG A 51 -27.27 -15.28 -25.47
N LEU A 52 -27.15 -13.99 -25.73
CA LEU A 52 -25.92 -13.23 -25.51
C LEU A 52 -25.80 -12.73 -24.06
N ASP A 53 -26.80 -12.99 -23.21
CA ASP A 53 -26.87 -12.53 -21.82
C ASP A 53 -26.66 -11.00 -21.69
N LEU A 54 -27.02 -10.22 -22.72
CA LEU A 54 -26.75 -8.76 -22.74
C LEU A 54 -27.46 -7.98 -21.64
N LYS A 55 -28.52 -8.55 -21.07
CA LYS A 55 -29.30 -7.95 -19.97
C LYS A 55 -28.87 -8.42 -18.59
N ARG A 56 -27.91 -9.34 -18.51
CA ARG A 56 -27.42 -9.85 -17.24
C ARG A 56 -26.30 -8.94 -16.75
N ALA A 57 -26.50 -8.35 -15.58
CA ALA A 57 -25.46 -7.57 -14.92
C ALA A 57 -24.20 -8.45 -14.74
N THR A 58 -23.06 -7.88 -15.09
CA THR A 58 -21.77 -8.48 -14.78
C THR A 58 -21.54 -8.45 -13.27
N ARG A 59 -20.67 -9.34 -12.78
CA ARG A 59 -20.32 -9.38 -11.35
C ARG A 59 -19.82 -8.02 -10.83
N GLU A 60 -19.12 -7.26 -11.67
CA GLU A 60 -18.61 -5.93 -11.32
C GLU A 60 -19.75 -4.92 -11.21
N GLU A 61 -20.72 -4.98 -12.12
CA GLU A 61 -21.94 -4.15 -12.05
C GLU A 61 -22.79 -4.50 -10.83
N GLU A 62 -22.96 -5.79 -10.51
CA GLU A 62 -23.67 -6.23 -9.30
C GLU A 62 -23.00 -5.69 -8.01
N LEU A 63 -21.66 -5.66 -7.98
CA LEU A 63 -20.91 -5.10 -6.86
C LEU A 63 -20.97 -3.57 -6.82
N ALA A 64 -21.07 -2.91 -7.97
CA ALA A 64 -21.22 -1.46 -8.06
C ALA A 64 -22.63 -1.00 -7.70
N GLU A 65 -23.65 -1.81 -8.00
CA GLU A 65 -25.04 -1.61 -7.58
C GLU A 65 -25.27 -1.91 -6.09
N ALA A 66 -24.34 -2.62 -5.44
CA ALA A 66 -24.41 -2.87 -4.01
C ALA A 66 -24.41 -1.54 -3.24
N ASP A 67 -25.42 -1.37 -2.37
CA ASP A 67 -25.58 -0.21 -1.50
C ASP A 67 -24.25 0.07 -0.75
N PRO A 68 -23.75 1.31 -0.72
CA PRO A 68 -22.48 1.68 -0.09
C PRO A 68 -22.24 0.94 1.24
N LEU A 69 -21.03 0.40 1.38
CA LEU A 69 -20.56 -0.41 2.52
C LEU A 69 -20.79 0.23 3.90
N PHE A 70 -21.01 1.55 3.95
CA PHE A 70 -21.39 2.25 5.17
C PHE A 70 -22.74 2.95 4.96
N PRO A 71 -23.80 2.50 5.65
CA PRO A 71 -25.07 3.21 5.62
C PRO A 71 -24.84 4.63 6.13
N ARG A 72 -25.46 5.60 5.46
CA ARG A 72 -25.33 7.01 5.85
C ARG A 72 -25.84 7.16 7.29
N PRO A 73 -25.02 7.66 8.23
CA PRO A 73 -25.45 7.86 9.60
C PRO A 73 -26.63 8.86 9.65
N PRO A 74 -27.69 8.56 10.42
CA PRO A 74 -28.89 9.39 10.48
C PRO A 74 -28.67 10.71 11.23
N THR A 75 -27.65 10.78 12.10
CA THR A 75 -27.35 11.96 12.90
C THR A 75 -25.95 12.51 12.67
N LYS A 76 -25.80 13.84 12.75
CA LYS A 76 -24.49 14.52 12.64
C LYS A 76 -23.47 14.06 13.70
N VAL A 77 -23.96 13.63 14.87
CA VAL A 77 -23.09 13.15 15.96
C VAL A 77 -22.47 11.81 15.58
N GLU A 78 -23.27 10.88 15.06
CA GLU A 78 -22.78 9.58 14.57
C GLU A 78 -21.86 9.74 13.36
N GLU A 79 -22.14 10.70 12.48
CA GLU A 79 -21.27 11.06 11.36
C GLU A 79 -19.89 11.49 11.83
N ASN A 80 -19.81 12.39 12.81
CA ASN A 80 -18.54 12.84 13.39
C ASN A 80 -17.79 11.69 14.08
N LEU A 81 -18.49 10.79 14.78
CA LEU A 81 -17.87 9.63 15.42
C LEU A 81 -17.31 8.64 14.39
N LEU A 82 -18.05 8.40 13.29
CA LEU A 82 -17.61 7.55 12.20
C LEU A 82 -16.38 8.17 11.52
N PHE A 83 -16.41 9.48 11.24
CA PHE A 83 -15.29 10.22 10.69
C PHE A 83 -14.04 10.12 11.55
N GLU A 84 -14.14 10.39 12.85
CA GLU A 84 -13.01 10.30 13.79
C GLU A 84 -12.44 8.88 13.86
N ARG A 85 -13.30 7.85 13.82
CA ARG A 85 -12.88 6.46 13.77
C ARG A 85 -12.11 6.13 12.49
N ILE A 86 -12.63 6.57 11.34
CA ILE A 86 -11.97 6.37 10.04
C ILE A 86 -10.61 7.06 10.03
N MET A 87 -10.54 8.33 10.43
CA MET A 87 -9.30 9.10 10.45
C MET A 87 -8.27 8.50 11.41
N ARG A 88 -8.69 8.01 12.58
CA ARG A 88 -7.80 7.31 13.50
C ARG A 88 -7.21 6.05 12.88
N ASN A 89 -8.04 5.22 12.25
CA ASN A 89 -7.59 3.99 11.59
C ASN A 89 -6.64 4.30 10.42
N LEU A 90 -6.94 5.32 9.63
CA LEU A 90 -6.10 5.77 8.53
C LEU A 90 -4.71 6.18 9.04
N ARG A 91 -4.66 7.04 10.06
CA ARG A 91 -3.39 7.47 10.67
C ARG A 91 -2.59 6.30 11.23
N ALA A 92 -3.25 5.35 11.89
CA ALA A 92 -2.59 4.15 12.40
C ALA A 92 -1.98 3.30 11.26
N LYS A 93 -2.70 3.14 10.15
CA LYS A 93 -2.21 2.41 8.98
C LYS A 93 -1.07 3.11 8.25
N VAL A 94 -1.08 4.44 8.20
CA VAL A 94 0.04 5.23 7.65
C VAL A 94 1.29 5.02 8.50
N VAL A 95 1.18 5.11 9.83
CA VAL A 95 2.31 4.86 10.74
C VAL A 95 2.86 3.43 10.58
N GLU A 96 1.98 2.42 10.47
CA GLU A 96 2.40 1.03 10.22
C GLU A 96 3.17 0.88 8.90
N LEU A 97 2.76 1.58 7.84
CA LEU A 97 3.48 1.57 6.56
C LEU A 97 4.83 2.28 6.64
N GLU A 98 4.90 3.42 7.34
CA GLU A 98 6.15 4.15 7.58
C GLU A 98 7.14 3.31 8.40
N GLU A 99 6.66 2.63 9.44
CA GLU A 99 7.47 1.69 10.23
C GLU A 99 7.95 0.50 9.39
N GLY A 100 7.10 -0.02 8.51
CA GLY A 100 7.45 -1.08 7.55
C GLY A 100 8.54 -0.64 6.57
N GLU A 101 8.41 0.55 5.98
CA GLU A 101 9.41 1.11 5.07
C GLU A 101 10.76 1.33 5.77
N LEU A 102 10.73 1.89 7.00
CA LEU A 102 11.95 2.07 7.80
C LEU A 102 12.60 0.72 8.14
N PHE A 103 11.80 -0.29 8.46
CA PHE A 103 12.28 -1.64 8.73
C PHE A 103 12.95 -2.25 7.50
N GLU A 104 12.30 -2.19 6.32
CA GLU A 104 12.87 -2.69 5.07
C GLU A 104 14.16 -1.95 4.70
N GLN A 105 14.18 -0.62 4.82
CA GLN A 105 15.37 0.19 4.58
C GLN A 105 16.51 -0.19 5.52
N THR A 106 16.22 -0.40 6.81
CA THR A 106 17.22 -0.80 7.81
C THR A 106 17.72 -2.22 7.55
N MET A 107 16.84 -3.14 7.13
CA MET A 107 17.20 -4.51 6.77
C MET A 107 18.12 -4.54 5.54
N LEU A 108 17.79 -3.77 4.50
CA LEU A 108 18.62 -3.63 3.30
C LEU A 108 19.97 -2.97 3.61
N ARG A 109 19.98 -1.95 4.47
CA ARG A 109 21.22 -1.27 4.91
C ARG A 109 22.08 -2.15 5.82
N GLY A 110 21.48 -2.96 6.68
CA GLY A 110 22.18 -3.86 7.60
C GLY A 110 23.07 -4.88 6.88
N SER A 111 22.72 -5.27 5.65
CA SER A 111 23.56 -6.14 4.81
C SER A 111 24.86 -5.48 4.32
N GLN A 112 25.02 -4.16 4.45
CA GLN A 112 26.25 -3.43 4.08
C GLN A 112 27.22 -3.22 5.24
N ALA A 113 26.90 -3.65 6.46
CA ALA A 113 27.83 -3.56 7.59
C ALA A 113 29.12 -4.39 7.40
N GLY A 114 29.14 -5.33 6.44
CA GLY A 114 30.35 -6.05 6.01
C GLY A 114 31.08 -5.46 4.79
N LEU A 115 30.56 -4.38 4.20
CA LEU A 115 31.07 -3.72 2.98
C LEU A 115 31.59 -2.29 3.24
N GLU A 116 31.37 -1.73 4.43
CA GLU A 116 32.13 -0.54 4.84
C GLU A 116 33.61 -0.92 4.88
N GLU A 117 34.35 -0.38 3.91
CA GLU A 117 35.80 -0.36 3.88
C GLU A 117 36.25 0.18 5.24
N GLN A 118 36.77 -0.71 6.10
CA GLN A 118 37.39 -0.28 7.35
C GLN A 118 38.41 0.77 6.96
N THR A 119 38.17 2.03 7.32
CA THR A 119 39.13 3.10 7.07
C THR A 119 40.39 2.73 7.83
N ILE A 120 41.37 2.16 7.13
CA ILE A 120 42.64 1.76 7.71
C ILE A 120 43.26 3.06 8.23
N PRO A 121 43.36 3.25 9.55
CA PRO A 121 43.95 4.47 10.07
C PRO A 121 45.42 4.46 9.63
N THR A 122 45.84 5.52 8.95
CA THR A 122 47.24 5.73 8.55
C THR A 122 48.16 5.97 9.75
N ASP A 123 47.57 6.15 10.94
CA ASP A 123 48.25 6.37 12.20
C ASP A 123 48.09 5.15 13.11
N VAL A 124 49.20 4.44 13.33
CA VAL A 124 49.27 3.23 14.15
C VAL A 124 49.00 3.55 15.62
N ASP A 125 49.34 4.76 16.08
CA ASP A 125 49.12 5.17 17.47
C ASP A 125 47.63 5.37 17.76
N ALA A 126 46.87 5.89 16.80
CA ALA A 126 45.42 6.03 16.89
C ALA A 126 44.71 4.65 16.91
N LEU A 127 45.22 3.68 16.15
CA LEU A 127 44.73 2.29 16.18
C LEU A 127 44.98 1.65 17.55
N MET A 128 46.19 1.77 18.09
CA MET A 128 46.56 1.22 19.39
C MET A 128 45.76 1.86 20.53
N ALA A 129 45.52 3.18 20.47
CA ALA A 129 44.67 3.89 21.43
C ALA A 129 43.21 3.40 21.39
N SER A 130 42.67 3.16 20.19
CA SER A 130 41.32 2.62 19.97
C SER A 130 41.18 1.18 20.50
N MET A 131 42.19 0.33 20.28
CA MET A 131 42.18 -1.05 20.77
C MET A 131 42.41 -1.19 22.28
N MET A 132 43.09 -0.24 22.92
CA MET A 132 43.31 -0.24 24.37
C MET A 132 42.17 0.41 25.19
N GLY A 133 41.01 0.66 24.59
CA GLY A 133 39.85 1.23 25.29
C GLY A 133 40.08 2.64 25.84
N GLY A 134 41.08 3.34 25.32
CA GLY A 134 41.45 4.68 25.78
C GLY A 134 40.54 5.73 25.18
N SER A 135 39.74 6.37 26.02
CA SER A 135 39.00 7.59 25.68
C SER A 135 39.92 8.62 25.02
N ALA A 136 39.73 8.91 23.75
CA ALA A 136 40.35 10.08 23.14
C ALA A 136 39.85 11.36 23.87
N PRO A 137 40.73 12.31 24.21
CA PRO A 137 40.29 13.60 24.70
C PRO A 137 39.65 14.35 23.52
N ARG A 138 38.34 14.60 23.61
CA ARG A 138 37.61 15.49 22.73
C ARG A 138 38.13 16.91 22.91
N VAL A 139 39.09 17.33 22.09
CA VAL A 139 39.40 18.75 21.92
C VAL A 139 38.42 19.32 20.91
N GLY A 140 37.47 20.10 21.43
CA GLY A 140 36.66 21.04 20.67
C GLY A 140 35.44 20.45 19.98
N SER A 141 34.28 20.54 20.64
CA SER A 141 33.03 21.03 20.04
C SER A 141 31.90 21.02 21.06
N ASN A 142 31.34 22.20 21.31
CA ASN A 142 30.08 22.40 22.01
C ASN A 142 28.97 21.63 21.29
N ALA A 143 28.32 20.70 21.98
CA ALA A 143 26.94 20.30 21.70
C ALA A 143 26.38 19.54 22.89
N ASN A 144 25.24 20.02 23.40
CA ASN A 144 24.30 19.23 24.17
C ASN A 144 23.87 18.03 23.32
N ALA A 145 24.64 16.93 23.37
CA ALA A 145 24.22 15.66 22.85
C ALA A 145 23.37 15.00 23.94
N THR A 146 22.07 15.26 23.89
CA THR A 146 21.06 14.34 24.41
C THR A 146 21.42 12.96 23.88
N VAL A 147 21.96 12.12 24.76
CA VAL A 147 22.13 10.69 24.54
C VAL A 147 20.77 10.19 24.04
N THR A 148 20.73 9.75 22.80
CA THR A 148 19.52 9.18 22.22
C THR A 148 19.30 7.86 22.94
N ASP A 149 18.27 7.85 23.79
CA ASP A 149 17.88 6.68 24.56
C ASP A 149 17.22 5.71 23.57
N GLY A 150 18.06 4.91 22.90
CA GLY A 150 17.60 3.86 22.01
C GLY A 150 16.81 2.80 22.77
N PRO A 151 15.94 2.04 22.10
CA PRO A 151 15.00 1.08 22.72
C PRO A 151 15.69 -0.05 23.52
N TRP A 152 17.01 -0.17 23.41
CA TRP A 152 17.82 -1.19 24.07
C TRP A 152 18.27 -0.82 25.49
N ASN A 153 18.05 0.42 25.95
CA ASN A 153 18.59 0.92 27.22
C ASN A 153 17.64 0.75 28.43
N GLN A 154 16.47 0.14 28.25
CA GLN A 154 15.42 0.08 29.29
C GLN A 154 15.52 -1.10 30.28
N SER A 155 16.50 -1.99 30.15
CA SER A 155 16.50 -3.27 30.89
C SER A 155 17.25 -3.26 32.23
N ARG A 156 17.72 -2.11 32.74
CA ARG A 156 18.53 -2.07 33.98
C ARG A 156 17.84 -1.62 35.27
N ASN A 157 16.57 -1.19 35.26
CA ASN A 157 15.90 -0.64 36.45
C ASN A 157 14.69 -1.41 36.96
N LEU A 158 14.49 -2.68 36.59
CA LEU A 158 13.31 -3.45 36.99
C LEU A 158 13.58 -4.65 37.91
N TYR A 159 14.54 -4.57 38.82
CA TYR A 159 14.65 -5.53 39.93
C TYR A 159 15.28 -4.89 41.18
N GLU A 160 14.57 -3.95 41.82
CA GLU A 160 14.83 -3.63 43.23
C GLU A 160 13.58 -3.10 43.94
N GLY A 161 13.16 -3.81 45.00
CA GLY A 161 12.07 -3.46 45.92
C GLY A 161 10.69 -3.93 45.44
N GLY A 162 9.98 -4.83 46.10
CA GLY A 162 9.88 -5.08 47.53
C GLY A 162 8.40 -5.33 47.82
N ALA A 163 8.11 -6.43 48.53
CA ALA A 163 6.77 -6.94 48.80
C ALA A 163 5.81 -5.92 49.43
N THR A 164 4.51 -6.02 49.10
CA THR A 164 3.44 -6.14 50.12
C THR A 164 2.12 -6.62 49.49
N GLN A 165 1.67 -7.78 49.96
CA GLN A 165 0.26 -8.20 49.92
C GLN A 165 -0.60 -7.22 50.73
N LYS A 166 -1.87 -7.00 50.34
CA LYS A 166 -3.05 -7.12 51.23
C LYS A 166 -4.40 -6.88 50.51
N ARG A 167 -5.22 -7.94 50.52
CA ARG A 167 -6.62 -8.01 50.98
C ARG A 167 -7.76 -7.32 50.20
N THR A 168 -8.58 -8.18 49.57
CA THR A 168 -10.05 -8.36 49.73
C THR A 168 -10.97 -7.12 49.79
N LYS A 169 -12.00 -7.08 48.91
CA LYS A 169 -13.36 -7.56 49.20
C LYS A 169 -14.30 -7.28 48.02
N GLY A 170 -14.98 -8.34 47.56
CA GLY A 170 -16.16 -8.20 46.73
C GLY A 170 -17.31 -7.55 47.48
N LYS A 171 -18.17 -6.84 46.75
CA LYS A 171 -19.52 -6.53 47.21
C LYS A 171 -20.47 -6.47 46.02
N SER A 172 -21.13 -7.60 45.82
CA SER A 172 -22.41 -7.73 45.16
C SER A 172 -23.42 -6.76 45.76
N LYS A 173 -24.23 -6.11 44.91
CA LYS A 173 -25.56 -5.62 45.29
C LYS A 173 -26.54 -5.79 44.13
N SER A 174 -27.42 -6.76 44.38
CA SER A 174 -28.73 -6.97 43.80
C SER A 174 -29.75 -5.97 44.36
N ARG A 175 -30.89 -5.86 43.66
CA ARG A 175 -32.19 -5.24 43.97
C ARG A 175 -32.43 -3.93 43.21
N LYS A 176 -33.57 -3.71 42.56
CA LYS A 176 -34.90 -4.33 42.69
C LYS A 176 -35.67 -4.14 41.39
#